data_AF-A0A2I0NV29-F1
#
_entry.id   AF-A0A2I0NV29-F1
#
_cell.length_a   1.000
_cell.length_b   1.000
_cell.length_c   1.000
_cell.angle_alpha   90.00
_cell.angle_beta   90.00
_cell.angle_gamma   90.00
#
_symmetry.space_group_name_H-M   'P 1'
#
loop_
_entity.id
_entity.type
_entity.pdbx_description
1 polymer ?
#
loop_
_entity_poly.entity_id
_entity_poly.type
_entity_poly.pdbx_seq_one_letter_code
_entity_poly.pdbx_strand_id
1 'polypeptide(L)' 'MEKFIEGVVLKNLRVIPDERGWLMEILRCDEPLFEKFGQVYLSTAYPNVVKGWHYHKIQTDNFTCVHGMMKVALYDAR' A
#
# COMPACT_ATOMS: atom_id res chain seq x y z
N MET A 1 6.96 -0.12 -22.85
CA MET A 1 6.87 -0.57 -21.44
C MET A 1 6.55 0.64 -20.61
N GLU A 2 5.41 0.64 -19.91
CA GLU A 2 5.07 1.73 -18.98
C GLU A 2 6.20 1.88 -17.96
N LYS A 3 6.80 3.07 -17.91
CA LYS A 3 7.87 3.38 -16.95
C LYS A 3 7.21 3.74 -15.62
N PHE A 4 7.36 2.88 -14.62
CA PHE A 4 7.06 3.21 -13.24
C PHE A 4 8.05 4.28 -12.72
N ILE A 5 7.62 5.07 -11.73
CA ILE A 5 8.52 5.98 -11.00
C ILE A 5 9.58 5.13 -10.28
N GLU A 6 10.85 5.54 -10.40
CA GLU A 6 11.96 4.81 -9.79
C GLU A 6 11.81 4.70 -8.27
N GLY A 7 11.98 3.50 -7.70
CA GLY A 7 11.80 3.22 -6.28
C GLY A 7 10.38 2.83 -5.87
N VAL A 8 9.40 2.91 -6.78
CA VAL A 8 8.06 2.37 -6.55
C VAL A 8 8.10 0.85 -6.69
N VAL A 9 7.65 0.14 -5.65
CA VAL A 9 7.56 -1.31 -5.63
C VAL A 9 6.09 -1.73 -5.57
N LEU A 10 5.70 -2.66 -6.44
CA LEU A 10 4.40 -3.32 -6.39
C LEU A 10 4.57 -4.74 -5.86
N LYS A 11 3.84 -5.07 -4.80
CA LYS A 11 3.71 -6.43 -4.30
C LYS A 11 2.32 -6.97 -4.64
N ASN A 12 2.26 -8.05 -5.39
CA ASN A 12 1.02 -8.78 -5.61
C ASN A 12 0.67 -9.57 -4.34
N LEU A 13 -0.41 -9.17 -3.67
CA LEU A 13 -0.88 -9.84 -2.47
C LEU A 13 -1.70 -11.08 -2.83
N ARG A 14 -1.39 -12.20 -2.18
CA ARG A 14 -2.15 -13.44 -2.30
C ARG A 14 -3.23 -13.49 -1.23
N VAL A 15 -4.47 -13.64 -1.66
CA VAL A 15 -5.61 -13.96 -0.78
C VAL A 15 -5.75 -15.48 -0.71
N ILE A 16 -5.79 -16.02 0.51
CA ILE A 16 -5.93 -17.46 0.79
C ILE A 16 -7.30 -17.67 1.46
N PRO A 17 -8.34 -18.08 0.71
CA PRO A 17 -9.68 -18.29 1.25
C PRO A 17 -9.84 -19.67 1.91
N ASP A 18 -10.71 -19.75 2.93
CA ASP A 18 -11.19 -20.98 3.56
C ASP A 18 -12.66 -20.84 4.03
N GLU A 19 -13.21 -21.83 4.72
CA GLU A 19 -14.60 -21.81 5.21
C GLU A 19 -14.90 -20.76 6.28
N ARG A 20 -13.87 -20.12 6.85
CA ARG A 20 -13.97 -19.10 7.91
C ARG A 20 -13.79 -17.68 7.37
N GLY A 21 -13.29 -17.54 6.15
CA GLY A 21 -13.05 -16.26 5.50
C GLY A 21 -11.81 -16.31 4.61
N TRP A 22 -10.86 -15.41 4.85
CA TRP A 22 -9.63 -15.31 4.06
C TRP A 22 -8.47 -14.74 4.85
N LEU A 23 -7.25 -15.12 4.45
CA LEU A 23 -5.99 -14.61 4.96
C LEU A 23 -5.21 -13.90 3.85
N MET A 24 -4.57 -12.78 4.16
CA MET A 24 -3.68 -12.05 3.25
C MET A 24 -2.49 -11.49 4.02
N GLU A 25 -1.28 -11.89 3.64
CA GLU A 25 -0.05 -11.37 4.24
C GLU A 25 0.37 -10.06 3.56
N ILE A 26 0.04 -8.94 4.20
CA ILE A 26 0.27 -7.59 3.64
C ILE A 26 1.77 -7.27 3.57
N LEU A 27 2.47 -7.36 4.69
CA LEU A 27 3.89 -7.04 4.81
C LEU A 27 4.50 -7.94 5.88
N ARG A 28 5.58 -8.66 5.54
CA ARG A 28 6.34 -9.47 6.49
C ARG A 28 7.73 -8.89 6.69
N CYS A 29 8.31 -9.11 7.87
CA CYS A 29 9.63 -8.57 8.20
C CYS A 29 10.79 -9.22 7.45
N ASP A 30 10.56 -10.36 6.81
CA ASP A 30 11.53 -11.09 5.98
C ASP A 30 11.45 -10.75 4.49
N GLU A 31 10.57 -9.83 4.09
CA GLU A 31 10.44 -9.40 2.70
C GLU A 31 11.44 -8.29 2.35
N PRO A 32 11.98 -8.25 1.12
CA PRO A 32 12.93 -7.21 0.70
C PRO A 32 12.39 -5.77 0.79
N LEU A 33 11.07 -5.59 0.76
CA LEU A 33 10.44 -4.28 0.87
C LEU A 33 10.24 -3.79 2.31
N PHE A 34 10.49 -4.65 3.30
CA PHE A 34 10.40 -4.28 4.70
C PHE A 34 11.71 -3.62 5.16
N GLU A 35 11.60 -2.39 5.66
CA GLU A 35 12.74 -1.70 6.26
C GLU A 35 12.72 -1.80 7.79
N LYS A 36 11.66 -1.29 8.41
CA LYS A 36 11.44 -1.29 9.87
C LYS A 36 9.98 -1.06 10.20
N PHE A 37 9.57 -1.48 11.39
CA PHE A 37 8.26 -1.09 11.92
C PHE A 37 8.28 0.35 12.44
N GLY A 38 7.18 1.06 12.23
CA GLY A 38 6.95 2.39 12.80
C GLY A 38 5.51 2.56 13.26
N GLN A 39 4.57 2.47 12.32
CA GLN A 39 3.15 2.63 12.59
C GLN A 39 2.32 1.87 11.55
N VAL A 40 1.14 1.41 11.97
CA VAL A 40 0.07 0.93 11.09
C VAL A 40 -1.22 1.64 11.47
N TYR A 41 -1.95 2.15 10.47
CA TYR A 41 -3.27 2.74 10.65
C TYR A 41 -4.18 2.36 9.48
N LEU A 42 -5.48 2.40 9.73
CA LEU A 42 -6.52 2.13 8.72
C LEU A 42 -7.36 3.39 8.54
N SER A 43 -7.71 3.71 7.29
CA SER A 43 -8.66 4.78 7.01
C SER A 43 -9.57 4.42 5.84
N THR A 44 -10.80 4.93 5.89
CA THR A 44 -11.77 4.79 4.80
C THR A 44 -11.83 6.08 3.99
N ALA A 45 -12.03 5.95 2.68
CA ALA A 45 -12.47 7.03 1.80
C ALA A 45 -13.81 6.62 1.20
N TYR A 46 -14.83 7.48 1.30
CA TYR A 46 -16.10 7.25 0.64
C TYR A 46 -15.96 7.39 -0.89
N PRO A 47 -16.89 6.83 -1.69
CA PRO A 47 -16.86 6.96 -3.14
C PRO A 47 -16.66 8.42 -3.58
N ASN A 48 -15.79 8.62 -4.57
CA ASN A 48 -15.39 9.92 -5.13
C ASN A 48 -14.62 10.87 -4.19
N VAL A 49 -14.30 10.45 -2.96
CA VAL A 49 -13.45 11.25 -2.06
C VAL A 49 -11.97 11.01 -2.38
N VAL A 50 -11.22 12.10 -2.53
CA VAL A 50 -9.77 12.09 -2.71
C VAL A 50 -9.10 12.43 -1.38
N LYS A 51 -8.09 11.65 -0.98
CA LYS A 51 -7.21 11.96 0.15
C LYS A 51 -5.82 12.26 -0.40
N GLY A 52 -5.39 13.52 -0.29
CA GLY A 52 -4.11 13.98 -0.79
C GLY A 52 -3.97 15.50 -0.69
N TRP A 53 -2.77 16.05 -0.88
CA TRP A 53 -1.51 15.34 -1.11
C TRP A 53 -0.87 14.94 0.23
N HIS A 54 -0.25 13.76 0.27
CA HIS A 54 0.57 13.32 1.40
C HIS A 54 2.02 13.24 0.95
N TYR A 55 2.92 13.90 1.68
CA TYR A 55 4.36 13.85 1.47
C TYR A 55 5.05 13.83 2.83
N HIS A 56 6.06 12.98 2.96
CA HIS A 56 6.84 12.85 4.17
C HIS A 56 8.33 12.93 3.85
N LYS A 57 9.09 13.68 4.66
CA LYS A 57 10.55 13.83 4.50
C LYS A 57 11.36 12.63 5.03
N ILE A 58 10.80 11.89 5.99
CA ILE A 58 11.52 10.86 6.76
C ILE A 58 10.73 9.54 6.91
N GLN A 59 9.58 9.43 6.23
CA GLN A 59 8.67 8.29 6.32
C GLN A 59 8.37 7.78 4.92
N THR A 60 8.41 6.45 4.79
CA THR A 60 8.01 5.71 3.59
C THR A 60 6.70 4.99 3.91
N ASP A 61 5.68 5.19 3.07
CA ASP A 61 4.37 4.57 3.26
C ASP A 61 4.21 3.33 2.38
N ASN A 62 3.72 2.26 2.99
CA ASN A 62 3.24 1.06 2.29
C ASN A 62 1.70 1.07 2.28
N PHE A 63 1.09 1.11 1.09
CA PHE A 63 -0.36 1.12 0.96
C PHE A 63 -0.91 -0.25 0.57
N THR A 64 -2.05 -0.62 1.15
CA THR A 64 -2.82 -1.81 0.74
C THR A 64 -4.30 -1.51 0.82
N CYS A 65 -5.03 -1.80 -0.25
CA CYS A 65 -6.48 -1.71 -0.26
C CYS A 65 -7.06 -3.00 0.33
N VAL A 66 -7.52 -2.95 1.58
CA VAL A 66 -8.09 -4.11 2.30
C VAL A 66 -9.49 -4.45 1.78
N HIS A 67 -10.26 -3.44 1.38
CA HIS A 67 -11.62 -3.60 0.86
C HIS A 67 -12.00 -2.45 -0.09
N GLY A 68 -12.76 -2.78 -1.13
CA GLY A 68 -13.21 -1.81 -2.15
C GLY A 68 -12.20 -1.63 -3.27
N MET A 69 -12.05 -0.39 -3.75
CA MET A 69 -11.15 -0.04 -4.83
C MET A 69 -10.49 1.31 -4.55
N MET A 70 -9.18 1.38 -4.75
CA MET A 70 -8.41 2.62 -4.64
C MET A 70 -7.65 2.88 -5.95
N LYS A 71 -7.70 4.13 -6.42
CA LYS A 71 -6.78 4.64 -7.42
C LYS A 71 -5.68 5.41 -6.70
N VAL A 72 -4.45 4.91 -6.74
CA VAL A 72 -3.29 5.55 -6.13
C VAL A 72 -2.53 6.33 -7.19
N ALA A 73 -2.42 7.64 -7.01
CA ALA A 73 -1.61 8.51 -7.85
C ALA A 73 -0.30 8.84 -7.12
N LEU A 74 0.83 8.73 -7.83
CA LEU A 74 2.15 9.05 -7.32
C LEU A 74 2.75 10.20 -8.13
N TYR A 75 3.53 11.04 -7.46
CA TYR A 75 4.25 12.16 -8.06
C TYR A 75 5.70 12.13 -7.56
N ASP A 76 6.66 12.23 -8.48
CA ASP A 76 8.08 12.28 -8.15
C ASP A 76 8.53 13.72 -7.98
N ALA A 77 8.87 14.09 -6.74
CA ALA A 77 9.29 15.43 -6.36
C ALA A 77 10.78 15.50 -5.96
N ARG A 78 11.57 14.45 -6.26
CA ARG A 78 13.01 14.38 -5.96
C ARG A 78 13.82 15.31 -6.85
#